data_AF-A0A938NQ16-F1
#
_entry.id   AF-A0A938NQ16-F1
#
_cell.length_a   1.000
_cell.length_b   1.000
_cell.length_c   1.000
_cell.angle_alpha   90.00
_cell.angle_beta   90.00
_cell.angle_gamma   90.00
#
_symmetry.space_group_name_H-M   'P 1'
#
loop_
_entity.id
_entity.type
_entity.pdbx_description
1 polymer ?
#
loop_
_entity_poly.entity_id
_entity_poly.type
_entity_poly.pdbx_seq_one_letter_code
_entity_poly.pdbx_strand_id
1 'polypeptide(L)' 'MNAKPHSSPGQSLLIDGVTLHLAQPMAASQEWIGGGEILKQLLACWLVIDAKDLPLSPRI' A
#
# COMPACT_ATOMS: atom_id res chain seq x y z
N MET A 1 13.12 23.19 -7.62
CA MET A 1 12.20 22.88 -8.74
C MET A 1 11.17 21.93 -8.18
N ASN A 2 10.06 22.47 -7.66
CA ASN A 2 9.13 21.71 -6.82
C ASN A 2 7.88 21.41 -7.65
N ALA A 3 7.65 20.14 -7.96
CA ALA A 3 6.43 19.70 -8.61
C ALA A 3 5.25 19.88 -7.63
N LYS A 4 4.24 20.66 -8.02
CA LYS A 4 2.96 20.73 -7.29
C LYS A 4 2.25 19.37 -7.40
N PRO A 5 1.69 18.83 -6.32
CA PRO A 5 0.82 17.67 -6.43
C PRO A 5 -0.44 18.06 -7.21
N HIS A 6 -0.70 17.36 -8.31
CA HIS A 6 -1.98 17.43 -9.02
C HIS A 6 -3.03 16.74 -8.14
N SER A 7 -3.78 17.51 -7.37
CA SER A 7 -4.94 17.01 -6.63
C SER A 7 -6.03 16.65 -7.64
N SER A 8 -6.12 15.38 -8.02
CA SER A 8 -7.30 14.86 -8.72
C SER A 8 -8.45 14.79 -7.71
N PRO A 9 -9.69 15.15 -8.10
CA PRO A 9 -10.85 15.01 -7.23
C PRO A 9 -10.97 13.57 -6.74
N GLY A 10 -11.33 13.37 -5.47
CA GLY A 10 -11.48 12.05 -4.88
C GLY A 10 -12.38 11.16 -5.75
N GLN A 11 -11.85 10.04 -6.19
CA GLN A 11 -12.56 9.12 -7.09
C GLN A 11 -13.46 8.21 -6.26
N SER A 12 -14.72 8.08 -6.68
CA SER A 12 -15.66 7.14 -6.08
C SER A 12 -16.17 6.14 -7.12
N LEU A 13 -16.26 4.87 -6.75
CA LEU A 13 -16.71 3.78 -7.61
C LEU A 13 -17.75 2.91 -6.90
N LEU A 14 -18.78 2.48 -7.61
CA LEU A 14 -19.79 1.54 -7.13
C LEU A 14 -19.43 0.12 -7.59
N ILE A 15 -19.24 -0.81 -6.66
CA ILE A 15 -19.02 -2.24 -6.95
C ILE A 15 -20.07 -3.03 -6.19
N ASP A 16 -20.94 -3.75 -6.89
CA ASP A 16 -21.98 -4.62 -6.31
C ASP A 16 -22.83 -3.96 -5.21
N GLY A 17 -23.15 -2.67 -5.38
CA GLY A 17 -23.93 -1.89 -4.42
C GLY A 17 -23.12 -1.24 -3.29
N VAL A 18 -21.80 -1.42 -3.27
CA VAL A 18 -20.88 -0.80 -2.30
C VAL A 18 -20.16 0.38 -2.93
N THR A 19 -20.31 1.57 -2.34
CA THR A 19 -19.59 2.78 -2.76
C THR A 19 -18.20 2.81 -2.12
N LEU A 20 -17.17 2.71 -2.95
CA LEU A 20 -15.77 2.87 -2.56
C LEU A 20 -15.34 4.31 -2.80
N HIS A 21 -14.70 4.92 -1.79
CA HIS A 21 -14.05 6.22 -1.91
C HIS A 21 -12.53 6.00 -1.94
N LEU A 22 -11.89 6.34 -3.05
CA LEU A 22 -10.45 6.20 -3.20
C LEU A 22 -9.74 7.38 -2.55
N ALA A 23 -8.85 7.08 -1.61
CA ALA A 23 -7.94 8.07 -1.04
C ALA A 23 -6.99 8.60 -2.13
N GLN A 24 -6.53 9.84 -1.96
CA GLN A 24 -5.54 10.40 -2.85
C GLN A 24 -4.22 9.60 -2.76
N PRO A 25 -3.50 9.39 -3.88
CA PRO A 25 -2.18 8.78 -3.83
C PRO A 25 -1.26 9.54 -2.88
N MET A 26 -0.65 8.83 -1.93
CA MET A 26 0.30 9.44 -1.02
C MET A 26 1.64 9.59 -1.73
N ALA A 27 2.07 10.84 -1.93
CA ALA A 27 3.34 11.18 -2.58
C ALA A 27 4.53 11.33 -1.59
N ALA A 28 4.35 10.95 -0.33
CA ALA A 28 5.38 11.09 0.68
C ALA A 28 6.49 10.05 0.46
N SER A 29 7.72 10.51 0.21
CA SER A 29 8.92 9.70 0.32
C SER A 29 9.25 9.51 1.80
N GLN A 30 8.66 8.49 2.41
CA GLN A 30 8.91 8.18 3.82
C GLN A 30 10.14 7.28 3.93
N GLU A 31 11.21 7.78 4.54
CA GLU A 31 12.37 6.95 4.87
C GLU A 31 12.02 6.03 6.04
N TRP A 32 12.37 4.76 5.90
CA TRP A 32 12.19 3.78 6.96
C TRP A 32 13.22 4.04 8.07
N ILE A 33 12.74 4.38 9.27
CA ILE A 33 13.59 4.67 10.44
C ILE A 33 14.02 3.36 11.16
N GLY A 34 13.39 2.23 10.83
CA GLY A 34 13.71 0.93 11.43
C GLY A 34 14.91 0.23 10.79
N GLY A 35 15.27 -0.94 11.32
CA GLY A 35 16.26 -1.81 10.68
C GLY A 35 15.72 -2.35 9.35
N GLY A 36 16.55 -2.34 8.30
CA GLY A 36 16.17 -2.85 6.98
C GLY A 36 15.84 -4.34 6.96
N GLU A 37 16.35 -5.11 7.93
CA GLU A 37 16.10 -6.55 8.02
C GLU A 37 14.65 -6.88 8.43
N ILE A 38 14.08 -6.13 9.37
CA ILE A 38 12.67 -6.29 9.77
C ILE A 38 11.75 -5.93 8.59
N LEU A 39 12.08 -4.86 7.86
CA LEU A 39 11.34 -4.47 6.66
C LEU A 39 11.35 -5.58 5.60
N LYS A 40 12.52 -6.21 5.34
CA LYS A 40 12.62 -7.35 4.41
C LYS A 40 11.75 -8.53 4.85
N GLN A 41 11.75 -8.86 6.14
CA GLN A 41 10.94 -9.96 6.68
C GLN A 41 9.44 -9.68 6.48
N LEU A 42 8.99 -8.46 6.76
CA LEU A 42 7.60 -8.04 6.55
C LEU A 42 7.19 -8.09 5.07
N LEU A 43 8.06 -7.63 4.17
CA LEU A 43 7.81 -7.70 2.73
C LEU A 43 7.74 -9.15 2.23
N ALA A 44 8.58 -10.05 2.76
CA ALA A 44 8.52 -11.47 2.44
C ALA A 44 7.22 -12.12 2.91
N CYS A 45 6.67 -11.70 4.06
CA CYS A 45 5.37 -12.18 4.55
C CYS A 45 4.19 -11.84 3.62
N TRP A 46 4.34 -10.82 2.77
CA TRP A 46 3.33 -10.39 1.80
C TRP A 46 3.62 -10.82 0.36
N LEU A 47 4.74 -11.49 0.09
CA LEU A 47 5.01 -12.04 -1.23
C LEU A 47 4.18 -13.31 -1.45
N VAL A 48 3.35 -13.31 -2.49
CA VAL A 48 2.71 -14.53 -3.00
C VAL A 48 3.63 -15.10 -4.07
N ILE A 49 4.30 -16.22 -3.78
CA ILE A 49 5.25 -16.86 -4.70
C ILE A 49 4.54 -17.95 -5.51
N ASP A 50 3.59 -18.65 -4.88
CA ASP A 50 2.74 -19.67 -5.49
C ASP A 50 1.25 -19.38 -5.25
N ALA A 51 0.39 -19.81 -6.18
CA ALA A 51 -1.06 -19.65 -6.08
C ALA A 51 -1.68 -20.35 -4.86
N LYS A 52 -0.97 -21.29 -4.23
CA LYS A 52 -1.39 -22.00 -3.02
C LYS A 52 -0.82 -21.41 -1.73
N ASP A 53 -0.02 -20.36 -1.82
CA ASP A 53 0.56 -19.75 -0.63
C ASP A 53 -0.53 -19.15 0.25
N LEU A 54 -0.50 -19.54 1.53
CA LEU A 54 -1.29 -18.86 2.55
C LEU A 54 -0.58 -17.55 2.90
N PRO A 55 -1.30 -16.42 3.01
CA PRO A 55 -0.68 -15.18 3.44
C PRO A 55 -0.08 -15.38 4.83
N LEU A 56 1.24 -15.19 4.94
CA LEU A 56 1.92 -15.22 6.22
C LEU A 56 1.53 -13.95 6.95
N SER A 57 0.56 -14.02 7.87
CA SER A 57 0.10 -12.86 8.63
C SER A 57 1.24 -12.28 9.47
N PRO A 58 1.86 -11.15 9.07
CA PRO A 58 2.95 -10.59 9.83
C PRO A 58 2.38 -10.03 11.13
N ARG A 59 2.97 -10.40 12.27
CA ARG A 59 2.70 -9.76 13.56
C ARG A 59 3.77 -8.71 13.81
N ILE A 60 3.37 -7.44 13.70
CA ILE A 60 4.14 -6.26 14.14
C ILE A 60 3.83 -5.98 15.61
#